data_AF-A0A965I2V7-F1
#
_entry.id   AF-A0A965I2V7-F1
#
_cell.length_a   1.000
_cell.length_b   1.000
_cell.length_c   1.000
_cell.angle_alpha   90.00
_cell.angle_beta   90.00
_cell.angle_gamma   90.00
#
_symmetry.space_group_name_H-M   'P 1'
#
loop_
_entity.id
_entity.type
_entity.pdbx_description
1 polymer ?
#
loop_
_entity_poly.entity_id
_entity_poly.type
_entity_poly.pdbx_seq_one_letter_code
_entity_poly.pdbx_strand_id
1 'polypeptide(L)'
;MNRRLFLSLLFFSPFATAHSPWGQYIVYRQKHLLIMSSKADPNSYPYSEILVNAINKEEPTARARPARARDLERCYSLFLTGQMQFMLLPRDSSTEMREASGAFRGRQPLPMKTVYEFDNLILSVRDDMDANIIRIVTYSILERLADLPRAAEPLKMLNTKHVHVESLTAITTFLANSAKG
;
A
#
# COMPACT_ATOMS: atom_id res chain seq x y z
N MET A 1 71.30 23.63 11.82
CA MET A 1 70.88 23.67 10.39
C MET A 1 69.62 22.85 10.24
N ASN A 2 68.57 23.48 9.71
CA ASN A 2 67.17 23.03 9.67
C ASN A 2 66.94 21.86 8.69
N ARG A 3 65.92 21.00 8.95
CA ARG A 3 64.63 20.97 8.21
C ARG A 3 63.76 19.72 8.48
N ARG A 4 62.61 19.98 9.13
CA ARG A 4 61.22 19.54 8.79
C ARG A 4 60.70 18.14 9.16
N LEU A 5 59.91 18.16 10.24
CA LEU A 5 58.61 17.50 10.47
C LEU A 5 57.94 16.84 9.26
N PHE A 6 57.36 15.65 9.47
CA PHE A 6 55.95 15.35 9.17
C PHE A 6 55.46 14.20 10.07
N LEU A 7 54.65 14.51 11.08
CA LEU A 7 53.82 13.52 11.79
C LEU A 7 52.66 13.13 10.86
N SER A 8 52.64 11.89 10.39
CA SER A 8 51.46 11.29 9.76
C SER A 8 50.56 10.68 10.83
N LEU A 9 49.63 11.48 11.36
CA LEU A 9 48.46 10.99 12.08
C LEU A 9 47.53 10.31 11.07
N LEU A 10 47.57 8.97 10.99
CA LEU A 10 46.56 8.17 10.33
C LEU A 10 45.26 8.29 11.14
N PHE A 11 44.34 9.14 10.66
CA PHE A 11 42.95 9.11 11.05
C PHE A 11 42.38 7.73 10.67
N PHE A 12 42.22 6.84 11.65
CA PHE A 12 41.31 5.71 11.52
C PHE A 12 39.90 6.28 11.46
N SER A 13 39.40 6.53 10.25
CA SER A 13 37.96 6.70 10.06
C SER A 13 37.29 5.41 10.53
N PRO A 14 36.35 5.45 11.50
CA PRO A 14 35.50 4.29 11.71
C PRO A 14 34.76 4.08 10.40
N PHE A 15 34.90 2.88 9.83
CA PHE A 15 34.05 2.43 8.75
C PHE A 15 32.61 2.60 9.23
N ALA A 16 31.95 3.67 8.77
CA ALA A 16 30.52 3.79 8.88
C ALA A 16 29.96 2.66 8.03
N THR A 17 29.71 1.52 8.65
CA THR A 17 28.95 0.45 8.03
C THR A 17 27.55 1.00 7.82
N ALA A 18 27.29 1.49 6.61
CA ALA A 18 25.96 1.79 6.12
C ALA A 18 25.21 0.46 5.95
N HIS A 19 24.91 -0.21 7.05
CA HIS A 19 23.91 -1.27 7.07
C HIS A 19 22.59 -0.58 6.79
N SER A 20 22.09 -0.76 5.57
CA SER A 20 20.72 -0.40 5.26
C SER A 20 19.82 -1.08 6.30
N PRO A 21 18.86 -0.35 6.92
CA PRO A 21 18.12 -0.82 8.09
C PRO A 21 17.05 -1.87 7.71
N TRP A 22 17.37 -2.82 6.82
CA TRP A 22 16.45 -3.83 6.29
C TRP A 22 15.78 -4.65 7.39
N GLY A 23 16.52 -5.01 8.45
CA GLY A 23 15.95 -5.73 9.59
C GLY A 23 14.89 -4.91 10.34
N GLN A 24 15.17 -3.63 10.60
CA GLN A 24 14.20 -2.74 11.23
C GLN A 24 13.00 -2.46 10.32
N TYR A 25 13.24 -2.37 9.00
CA TYR A 25 12.19 -2.21 7.99
C TYR A 25 11.26 -3.42 7.92
N ILE A 26 11.79 -4.66 8.02
CA ILE A 26 10.99 -5.90 8.07
C ILE A 26 10.11 -5.95 9.33
N VAL A 27 10.67 -5.61 10.50
CA VAL A 27 9.89 -5.56 11.75
C VAL A 27 8.83 -4.45 11.70
N TYR A 28 9.14 -3.32 11.06
CA TYR A 28 8.20 -2.21 10.94
C TYR A 28 6.93 -2.59 10.16
N ARG A 29 7.08 -3.28 9.02
CA ARG A 29 5.95 -3.76 8.19
C ARG A 29 5.22 -4.98 8.76
N GLN A 30 5.81 -5.69 9.73
CA GLN A 30 5.10 -6.69 10.52
C GLN A 30 4.18 -6.04 11.56
N LYS A 31 4.50 -4.82 12.01
CA LYS A 31 3.77 -4.09 13.07
C LYS A 31 2.73 -3.10 12.55
N HIS A 32 2.73 -2.79 11.26
CA HIS A 32 1.88 -1.77 10.65
C HIS A 32 1.32 -2.25 9.31
N LEU A 33 0.03 -2.04 9.09
CA LEU A 33 -0.58 -2.14 7.77
C LEU A 33 -0.10 -0.96 6.90
N LEU A 34 0.79 -1.22 5.95
CA LEU A 34 1.31 -0.16 5.07
C LEU A 34 0.50 -0.07 3.77
N ILE A 35 -0.06 1.11 3.49
CA ILE A 35 -0.77 1.39 2.23
C ILE A 35 0.11 2.29 1.37
N MET A 36 0.63 1.72 0.27
CA MET A 36 1.52 2.44 -0.63
C MET A 36 0.76 3.36 -1.58
N SER A 37 1.22 4.60 -1.75
CA SER A 37 0.80 5.53 -2.80
C SER A 37 2.01 6.12 -3.52
N SER A 38 1.78 6.83 -4.63
CA SER A 38 2.84 7.48 -5.40
C SER A 38 2.95 8.96 -5.04
N LYS A 39 4.16 9.45 -4.80
CA LYS A 39 4.44 10.89 -4.65
C LYS A 39 4.16 11.68 -5.93
N ALA A 40 4.33 11.05 -7.08
CA ALA A 40 4.12 11.68 -8.38
C ALA A 40 2.63 11.83 -8.74
N ASP A 41 1.74 11.11 -8.06
CA ASP A 41 0.30 11.22 -8.27
C ASP A 41 -0.32 12.14 -7.20
N PRO A 42 -1.01 13.24 -7.59
CA PRO A 42 -1.50 14.24 -6.64
C PRO A 42 -2.68 13.74 -5.79
N ASN A 43 -3.36 12.67 -6.18
CA ASN A 43 -4.59 12.22 -5.53
C ASN A 43 -4.37 11.06 -4.55
N SER A 44 -3.52 10.10 -4.90
CA SER A 44 -3.33 8.86 -4.13
C SER A 44 -2.69 9.09 -2.78
N TYR A 45 -1.70 9.98 -2.67
CA TYR A 45 -1.05 10.24 -1.38
C TYR A 45 -2.01 10.92 -0.37
N PRO A 46 -2.66 12.06 -0.68
CA PRO A 46 -3.64 12.65 0.23
C PRO A 46 -4.79 11.69 0.59
N TYR A 47 -5.29 10.92 -0.39
CA TYR A 47 -6.34 9.95 -0.10
C TYR A 47 -5.86 8.82 0.81
N SER A 48 -4.61 8.38 0.67
CA SER A 48 -4.05 7.33 1.53
C SER A 48 -4.02 7.75 3.01
N GLU A 49 -3.87 9.05 3.31
CA GLU A 49 -3.93 9.56 4.68
C GLU A 49 -5.35 9.48 5.25
N ILE A 50 -6.36 9.82 4.44
CA ILE A 50 -7.79 9.69 4.81
C ILE A 50 -8.14 8.23 5.06
N LEU A 51 -7.77 7.35 4.12
CA LEU A 51 -8.04 5.92 4.19
C LEU A 51 -7.40 5.27 5.42
N VAL A 52 -6.13 5.56 5.68
CA VAL A 52 -5.43 5.04 6.86
C VAL A 52 -6.08 5.51 8.15
N ASN A 53 -6.52 6.77 8.21
CA ASN A 53 -7.22 7.28 9.39
C ASN A 53 -8.58 6.59 9.59
N ALA A 54 -9.34 6.35 8.53
CA ALA A 54 -10.58 5.59 8.60
C ALA A 54 -10.31 4.16 9.11
N ILE A 55 -9.32 3.46 8.53
CA ILE A 55 -8.94 2.11 8.96
C ILE A 55 -8.56 2.09 10.44
N ASN A 56 -7.73 3.04 10.90
CA ASN A 56 -7.30 3.07 12.30
C ASN A 56 -8.41 3.46 13.29
N LYS A 57 -9.47 4.13 12.84
CA LYS A 57 -10.65 4.39 13.69
C LYS A 57 -11.44 3.11 13.93
N GLU A 58 -11.57 2.27 12.91
CA GLU A 58 -12.31 1.00 13.02
C GLU A 58 -11.45 -0.13 13.61
N GLU A 59 -10.21 -0.27 13.14
CA GLU A 59 -9.26 -1.27 13.59
C GLU A 59 -7.94 -0.61 14.06
N PRO A 60 -7.90 -0.08 15.30
CA PRO A 60 -6.71 0.57 15.83
C PRO A 60 -5.48 -0.34 15.88
N THR A 61 -5.66 -1.66 16.00
CA THR A 61 -4.54 -2.61 16.08
C THR A 61 -3.84 -2.81 14.73
N ALA A 62 -4.51 -2.48 13.61
CA ALA A 62 -3.88 -2.48 12.28
C ALA A 62 -2.70 -1.51 12.20
N ARG A 63 -2.74 -0.44 13.03
CA ARG A 63 -1.72 0.63 13.07
C ARG A 63 -1.34 1.06 11.66
N ALA A 64 -2.34 1.26 10.82
CA ALA A 64 -2.18 1.53 9.41
C ALA A 64 -1.36 2.81 9.22
N ARG A 65 -0.49 2.84 8.21
CA ARG A 65 0.35 3.99 7.88
C ARG A 65 0.41 4.22 6.37
N PRO A 66 0.37 5.48 5.92
CA PRO A 66 0.64 5.78 4.53
C PRO A 66 2.13 5.51 4.25
N ALA A 67 2.42 4.85 3.15
CA ALA A 67 3.75 4.70 2.61
C ALA A 67 3.82 5.39 1.25
N ARG A 68 4.86 6.18 1.03
CA ARG A 68 4.96 7.02 -0.17
C ARG A 68 6.15 6.63 -1.02
N ALA A 69 5.89 6.00 -2.16
CA ALA A 69 6.93 5.76 -3.15
C ALA A 69 7.23 7.06 -3.92
N ARG A 70 8.43 7.18 -4.50
CA ARG A 70 8.79 8.38 -5.28
C ARG A 70 7.97 8.51 -6.57
N ASP A 71 7.70 7.39 -7.23
CA ASP A 71 7.10 7.30 -8.55
C ASP A 71 6.40 5.94 -8.74
N LEU A 72 5.68 5.77 -9.85
CA LEU A 72 4.96 4.54 -10.19
C LEU A 72 5.90 3.34 -10.42
N GLU A 73 7.09 3.57 -10.94
CA GLU A 73 8.12 2.54 -11.12
C GLU A 73 8.56 1.93 -9.79
N ARG A 74 8.73 2.78 -8.77
CA ARG A 74 9.03 2.32 -7.42
C ARG A 74 7.84 1.60 -6.79
N CYS A 75 6.61 2.07 -7.01
CA CYS A 75 5.40 1.34 -6.59
C CYS A 75 5.37 -0.08 -7.18
N TYR A 76 5.52 -0.19 -8.50
CA TYR A 76 5.56 -1.47 -9.20
C TYR A 76 6.63 -2.40 -8.61
N SER A 77 7.85 -1.91 -8.46
CA SER A 77 8.99 -2.72 -7.97
C SER A 77 8.78 -3.22 -6.54
N LEU A 78 8.26 -2.35 -5.65
CA LEU A 78 7.99 -2.69 -4.26
C LEU A 78 6.86 -3.70 -4.12
N PHE A 79 5.83 -3.58 -4.96
CA PHE A 79 4.70 -4.51 -4.96
C PHE A 79 5.10 -5.87 -5.54
N LEU A 80 5.82 -5.88 -6.68
CA LEU A 80 6.31 -7.09 -7.34
C LEU A 80 7.18 -7.93 -6.40
N THR A 81 8.14 -7.29 -5.74
CA THR A 81 9.08 -7.94 -4.80
C THR A 81 8.46 -8.27 -3.44
N GLY A 82 7.15 -8.03 -3.27
CA GLY A 82 6.45 -8.30 -2.03
C GLY A 82 6.92 -7.43 -0.86
N GLN A 83 7.64 -6.32 -1.10
CA GLN A 83 8.01 -5.37 -0.06
C GLN A 83 6.80 -4.59 0.47
N MET A 84 5.79 -4.40 -0.39
CA MET A 84 4.52 -3.77 -0.07
C MET A 84 3.36 -4.69 -0.46
N GLN A 85 2.34 -4.74 0.38
CA GLN A 85 1.19 -5.65 0.22
C GLN A 85 -0.06 -4.91 -0.28
N PHE A 86 -0.25 -3.65 0.13
CA PHE A 86 -1.35 -2.80 -0.29
C PHE A 86 -0.85 -1.59 -1.08
N MET A 87 -1.65 -1.18 -2.05
CA MET A 87 -1.35 -0.04 -2.91
C MET A 87 -2.62 0.70 -3.29
N LEU A 88 -2.63 2.02 -3.12
CA LEU A 88 -3.69 2.92 -3.54
C LEU A 88 -3.17 3.79 -4.69
N LEU A 89 -3.67 3.57 -5.90
CA LEU A 89 -3.24 4.28 -7.10
C LEU A 89 -4.42 4.57 -8.04
N PRO A 90 -4.24 5.47 -9.03
CA PRO A 90 -5.20 5.63 -10.12
C PRO A 90 -5.55 4.31 -10.80
N ARG A 91 -6.80 4.20 -11.27
CA ARG A 91 -7.35 3.02 -11.94
C ARG A 91 -6.53 2.61 -13.16
N ASP A 92 -6.17 3.58 -13.98
CA ASP A 92 -5.40 3.34 -15.20
C ASP A 92 -4.02 2.76 -14.86
N SER A 93 -3.27 3.40 -13.96
CA SER A 93 -1.98 2.89 -13.50
C SER A 93 -2.07 1.50 -12.86
N SER A 94 -3.10 1.27 -12.05
CA SER A 94 -3.34 -0.04 -11.42
C SER A 94 -3.64 -1.12 -12.47
N THR A 95 -4.41 -0.77 -13.51
CA THR A 95 -4.76 -1.67 -14.62
C THR A 95 -3.54 -1.96 -15.50
N GLU A 96 -2.76 -0.95 -15.85
CA GLU A 96 -1.52 -1.12 -16.61
C GLU A 96 -0.52 -2.03 -15.90
N MET A 97 -0.35 -1.85 -14.58
CA MET A 97 0.53 -2.72 -13.78
C MET A 97 -0.02 -4.16 -13.65
N ARG A 98 -1.33 -4.32 -13.47
CA ARG A 98 -1.97 -5.64 -13.35
C ARG A 98 -1.88 -6.45 -14.63
N GLU A 99 -2.08 -5.80 -15.77
CA GLU A 99 -2.15 -6.47 -17.07
C GLU A 99 -0.83 -6.42 -17.85
N ALA A 100 0.23 -5.84 -17.27
CA ALA A 100 1.48 -5.52 -17.96
C ALA A 100 1.24 -4.84 -19.32
N SER A 101 0.49 -3.75 -19.29
CA SER A 101 0.13 -2.94 -20.45
C SER A 101 0.56 -1.48 -20.27
N GLY A 102 0.26 -0.62 -21.24
CA GLY A 102 0.63 0.81 -21.19
C GLY A 102 2.12 1.04 -20.90
N ALA A 103 2.41 1.83 -19.86
CA ALA A 103 3.79 2.12 -19.42
C ALA A 103 4.54 0.88 -18.87
N PHE A 104 3.81 -0.17 -18.50
CA PHE A 104 4.34 -1.43 -17.95
C PHE A 104 4.34 -2.57 -18.98
N ARG A 105 4.14 -2.26 -20.27
CA ARG A 105 4.20 -3.27 -21.35
C ARG A 105 5.54 -4.00 -21.38
N GLY A 106 5.48 -5.34 -21.52
CA GLY A 106 6.67 -6.19 -21.58
C GLY A 106 7.29 -6.48 -20.21
N ARG A 107 6.66 -6.03 -19.12
CA ARG A 107 7.04 -6.40 -17.75
C ARG A 107 6.18 -7.55 -17.24
N GLN A 108 6.47 -7.99 -16.01
CA GLN A 108 5.67 -9.00 -15.34
C GLN A 108 4.35 -8.39 -14.84
N PRO A 109 3.19 -8.98 -15.17
CA PRO A 109 1.91 -8.63 -14.54
C PRO A 109 2.00 -8.69 -13.01
N LEU A 110 1.53 -7.66 -12.31
CA LEU A 110 1.53 -7.70 -10.85
C LEU A 110 0.44 -8.65 -10.32
N PRO A 111 0.74 -9.47 -9.30
CA PRO A 111 -0.23 -10.37 -8.68
C PRO A 111 -1.18 -9.58 -7.78
N MET A 112 -2.09 -8.81 -8.37
CA MET A 112 -2.92 -7.84 -7.65
C MET A 112 -4.43 -8.08 -7.83
N LYS A 113 -5.17 -7.87 -6.75
CA LYS A 113 -6.65 -7.84 -6.72
C LYS A 113 -7.13 -6.52 -6.12
N THR A 114 -8.33 -6.11 -6.50
CA THR A 114 -9.00 -4.93 -5.93
C THR A 114 -9.59 -5.26 -4.56
N VAL A 115 -9.33 -4.44 -3.55
CA VAL A 115 -10.01 -4.49 -2.24
C VAL A 115 -11.25 -3.60 -2.26
N TYR A 116 -11.07 -2.35 -2.69
CA TYR A 116 -12.14 -1.36 -2.76
C TYR A 116 -11.81 -0.25 -3.76
N GLU A 117 -12.83 0.46 -4.24
CA GLU A 117 -12.68 1.57 -5.19
C GLU A 117 -13.16 2.90 -4.61
N PHE A 118 -12.45 3.98 -4.97
CA PHE A 118 -12.73 5.35 -4.57
C PHE A 118 -12.67 6.25 -5.81
N ASP A 119 -13.76 6.30 -6.57
CA ASP A 119 -13.84 6.98 -7.88
C ASP A 119 -12.73 6.48 -8.83
N ASN A 120 -11.73 7.32 -9.12
CA ASN A 120 -10.60 6.94 -9.98
C ASN A 120 -9.45 6.22 -9.22
N LEU A 121 -9.52 6.07 -7.89
CA LEU A 121 -8.51 5.36 -7.12
C LEU A 121 -8.95 3.92 -6.84
N ILE A 122 -7.99 2.99 -6.91
CA ILE A 122 -8.19 1.58 -6.55
C ILE A 122 -7.26 1.26 -5.39
N LEU A 123 -7.83 0.79 -4.28
CA LEU A 123 -7.06 0.08 -3.27
C LEU A 123 -6.88 -1.35 -3.75
N SER A 124 -5.64 -1.71 -4.07
CA SER A 124 -5.24 -3.04 -4.49
C SER A 124 -4.45 -3.75 -3.39
N VAL A 125 -4.52 -5.07 -3.37
CA VAL A 125 -3.77 -5.97 -2.49
C VAL A 125 -3.12 -7.06 -3.31
N ARG A 126 -2.01 -7.63 -2.81
CA ARG A 126 -1.45 -8.85 -3.40
C ARG A 126 -2.43 -10.00 -3.28
N ASP A 127 -2.47 -10.87 -4.28
CA ASP A 127 -3.38 -12.03 -4.31
C ASP A 127 -3.05 -13.12 -3.29
N ASP A 128 -1.82 -13.14 -2.78
CA ASP A 128 -1.29 -14.06 -1.76
C ASP A 128 -1.43 -13.53 -0.32
N MET A 129 -2.13 -12.42 -0.12
CA MET A 129 -2.30 -11.80 1.20
C MET A 129 -3.24 -12.61 2.10
N ASP A 130 -2.97 -12.60 3.41
CA ASP A 130 -3.80 -13.28 4.40
C ASP A 130 -5.28 -12.84 4.32
N ALA A 131 -6.16 -13.83 4.20
CA ALA A 131 -7.59 -13.64 4.01
C ALA A 131 -8.23 -12.80 5.12
N ASN A 132 -7.84 -13.02 6.38
CA ASN A 132 -8.42 -12.29 7.52
C ASN A 132 -8.03 -10.81 7.45
N ILE A 133 -6.79 -10.50 7.08
CA ILE A 133 -6.36 -9.11 6.93
C ILE A 133 -7.15 -8.40 5.82
N ILE A 134 -7.41 -9.07 4.69
CA ILE A 134 -8.22 -8.49 3.60
C ILE A 134 -9.65 -8.22 4.07
N ARG A 135 -10.28 -9.17 4.78
CA ARG A 135 -11.63 -8.99 5.34
C ARG A 135 -11.67 -7.83 6.34
N ILE A 136 -10.72 -7.78 7.27
CA ILE A 136 -10.62 -6.71 8.28
C ILE A 136 -10.52 -5.35 7.57
N VAL A 137 -9.59 -5.18 6.63
CA VAL A 137 -9.46 -3.91 5.89
C VAL A 137 -10.74 -3.56 5.14
N THR A 138 -11.40 -4.55 4.52
CA THR A 138 -12.65 -4.33 3.80
C THR A 138 -13.77 -3.88 4.75
N TYR A 139 -13.95 -4.53 5.90
CA TYR A 139 -14.91 -4.09 6.92
C TYR A 139 -14.57 -2.71 7.47
N SER A 140 -13.29 -2.42 7.73
CA SER A 140 -12.85 -1.10 8.16
C SER A 140 -13.21 0.01 7.17
N ILE A 141 -13.23 -0.30 5.87
CA ILE A 141 -13.71 0.63 4.84
C ILE A 141 -15.24 0.75 4.90
N LEU A 142 -15.97 -0.36 5.01
CA LEU A 142 -17.43 -0.40 5.00
C LEU A 142 -18.05 0.33 6.20
N GLU A 143 -17.52 0.13 7.41
CA GLU A 143 -17.97 0.81 8.64
C GLU A 143 -17.64 2.31 8.65
N ARG A 144 -16.68 2.73 7.80
CA ARG A 144 -16.21 4.11 7.70
C ARG A 144 -16.52 4.76 6.36
N LEU A 145 -17.51 4.27 5.60
CA LEU A 145 -17.86 4.86 4.30
C LEU A 145 -18.17 6.36 4.38
N ALA A 146 -18.80 6.81 5.47
CA ALA A 146 -19.09 8.22 5.71
C ALA A 146 -17.82 9.11 5.81
N ASP A 147 -16.68 8.53 6.18
CA ASP A 147 -15.38 9.21 6.27
C ASP A 147 -14.58 9.13 4.96
N LEU A 148 -15.04 8.33 3.99
CA LEU A 148 -14.30 7.98 2.78
C LEU A 148 -14.96 8.64 1.56
N PRO A 149 -14.57 9.87 1.21
CA PRO A 149 -15.21 10.60 0.11
C PRO A 149 -15.05 9.83 -1.19
N ARG A 150 -16.12 9.76 -1.98
CA ARG A 150 -16.14 9.07 -3.28
C ARG A 150 -15.87 7.55 -3.21
N ALA A 151 -15.96 6.93 -2.03
CA ALA A 151 -16.01 5.48 -1.93
C ALA A 151 -17.16 4.92 -2.77
N ALA A 152 -16.89 3.86 -3.52
CA ALA A 152 -17.93 3.17 -4.27
C ALA A 152 -19.03 2.67 -3.33
N GLU A 153 -20.27 2.62 -3.80
CA GLU A 153 -21.33 1.95 -3.05
C GLU A 153 -21.02 0.45 -2.93
N PRO A 154 -21.27 -0.19 -1.77
CA PRO A 154 -20.93 -1.60 -1.58
C PRO A 154 -21.60 -2.53 -2.61
N LEU A 155 -22.82 -2.22 -3.03
CA LEU A 155 -23.52 -3.01 -4.06
C LEU A 155 -22.84 -2.93 -5.43
N LYS A 156 -22.24 -1.78 -5.78
CA LYS A 156 -21.48 -1.63 -7.04
C LYS A 156 -20.22 -2.48 -7.03
N MET A 157 -19.56 -2.60 -5.87
CA MET A 157 -18.36 -3.42 -5.73
C MET A 157 -18.58 -4.90 -6.03
N LEU A 158 -19.80 -5.43 -5.85
CA LEU A 158 -20.12 -6.83 -6.21
C LEU A 158 -20.02 -7.11 -7.72
N ASN A 159 -20.09 -6.08 -8.56
CA ASN A 159 -20.00 -6.18 -10.02
C ASN A 159 -18.64 -5.69 -10.56
N THR A 160 -17.76 -5.22 -9.68
CA THR A 160 -16.43 -4.72 -10.06
C THR A 160 -15.53 -5.88 -10.46
N LYS A 161 -14.76 -5.69 -11.53
CA LYS A 161 -13.81 -6.71 -12.02
C LYS A 161 -12.61 -6.84 -11.08
N HIS A 162 -12.07 -8.06 -10.99
CA HIS A 162 -10.83 -8.38 -10.27
C HIS A 162 -10.85 -8.06 -8.76
N VAL A 163 -12.02 -7.92 -8.14
CA VAL A 163 -12.13 -7.79 -6.69
C VAL A 163 -11.65 -9.07 -6.02
N HIS A 164 -10.94 -8.93 -4.90
CA HIS A 164 -10.48 -10.06 -4.11
C HIS A 164 -11.70 -10.80 -3.53
N VAL A 165 -11.71 -12.13 -3.56
CA VAL A 165 -12.84 -12.94 -3.09
C VAL A 165 -13.21 -12.61 -1.65
N GLU A 166 -12.21 -12.44 -0.78
CA GLU A 166 -12.44 -12.06 0.62
C GLU A 166 -13.05 -10.66 0.81
N SER A 167 -12.76 -9.73 -0.08
CA SER A 167 -13.44 -8.43 -0.08
C SER A 167 -14.89 -8.58 -0.49
N LEU A 168 -15.19 -9.39 -1.52
CA LEU A 168 -16.57 -9.71 -1.90
C LEU A 168 -17.33 -10.37 -0.74
N THR A 169 -16.73 -11.36 -0.06
CA THR A 169 -17.35 -12.01 1.09
C THR A 169 -17.66 -11.02 2.22
N ALA A 170 -16.73 -10.11 2.53
CA ALA A 170 -16.97 -9.06 3.54
C ALA A 170 -18.11 -8.11 3.13
N ILE A 171 -18.11 -7.65 1.87
CA ILE A 171 -19.15 -6.77 1.32
C ILE A 171 -20.53 -7.42 1.35
N THR A 172 -20.65 -8.67 0.88
CA THR A 172 -21.91 -9.42 0.90
C THR A 172 -22.43 -9.60 2.33
N THR A 173 -21.54 -9.92 3.28
CA THR A 173 -21.91 -10.09 4.68
C THR A 173 -22.39 -8.77 5.29
N PHE A 174 -21.67 -7.67 5.04
CA PHE A 174 -22.05 -6.33 5.49
C PHE A 174 -23.44 -5.96 4.99
N LEU A 175 -23.68 -6.08 3.68
CA LEU A 175 -24.99 -5.79 3.06
C LEU A 175 -26.12 -6.64 3.65
N ALA A 176 -25.88 -7.93 3.90
CA ALA A 176 -26.87 -8.82 4.50
C ALA A 176 -27.21 -8.45 5.95
N ASN A 177 -26.28 -7.84 6.69
CA ASN A 177 -26.50 -7.38 8.05
C ASN A 177 -27.20 -6.00 8.07
N SER A 178 -26.83 -5.08 7.18
CA SER A 178 -27.49 -3.78 7.06
C SER A 178 -28.95 -3.87 6.62
N ALA A 179 -29.32 -4.91 5.87
CA ALA A 179 -30.71 -5.14 5.46
C ALA A 179 -31.63 -5.63 6.59
N LYS A 180 -31.08 -6.00 7.75
CA LYS A 180 -31.82 -6.53 8.90
C LYS A 180 -32.08 -5.50 10.00
N GLY A 181 -31.47 -4.32 9.93
CA GLY A 181 -31.63 -3.22 10.88
C GLY A 181 -32.40 -2.06 10.26
#